data_AF-A0AA88GSH6-F1
#
_entry.id   AF-A0AA88GSH6-F1
#
_cell.length_a   1.000
_cell.length_b   1.000
_cell.length_c   1.000
_cell.angle_alpha   90.00
_cell.angle_beta   90.00
_cell.angle_gamma   90.00
#
_symmetry.space_group_name_H-M   'P 1'
#
loop_
_entity.id
_entity.type
_entity.pdbx_description
1 polymer ?
#
loop_
_entity_poly.entity_id
_entity_poly.type
_entity_poly.pdbx_seq_one_letter_code
_entity_poly.pdbx_strand_id
1 'polypeptide(L)'
;MDNQYNLVEDCWMWGSQRRIISGNYRANYNVWRRVVVRGDGCGQTYCQGSGNPNVGFTVYDSHDTTVENMIIVDRILATGDYPGADFAAAQHTNDIKWYNGRNRWLGCITVNCPDVGFYLEPDYTLDPTFYLKNCVAVNTKETGLNIARKASNITYENVMAIRCEGDGIRVSPEPGVVSGVVRNAVSYGSGRYGINSQFKPSYVNVYGSGVSPFQQTTPTVGVSLSDPTTSSPVALKYPVRIEKNSFLSKTGYNNEDIGANIVVKYGLDGTRFGDSNVELLTANSLWPWPNEDRIKAEMCASTTRGFCSSGKRLDGVNAVTLTSYIWEILGNPIPTEIYQNSNTSTTCFGIDSTSAQVCSGHGVCVSLDSCSCTGGYTGSNCATAPAITCFGIAQGNASVCSGHGNCVANNQCSCTGGYTGSNCATPPSNAISCYGIAQGNSSVCSGHGTCTAQDQCNCNSGYSGTKCENVNQPKPSPIVSKSIRNFNSTTRNDSSALFEGNKVVTWGWMILVVFMFVEWWM
;
A
#
# COMPACT_ATOMS: atom_id res chain seq x y z
N MET A 1 -20.70 5.52 -8.51
CA MET A 1 -19.89 6.22 -7.49
C MET A 1 -18.52 6.43 -8.11
N ASP A 2 -17.99 7.65 -8.05
CA ASP A 2 -16.69 7.97 -8.64
C ASP A 2 -15.56 7.53 -7.70
N ASN A 3 -14.63 6.70 -8.20
CA ASN A 3 -13.50 6.15 -7.44
C ASN A 3 -12.35 7.18 -7.37
N GLN A 4 -12.39 8.13 -6.43
CA GLN A 4 -11.46 9.26 -6.37
C GLN A 4 -10.96 9.52 -4.94
N TYR A 5 -9.81 10.20 -4.79
CA TYR A 5 -9.23 10.61 -3.50
C TYR A 5 -8.82 9.45 -2.58
N ASN A 6 -8.40 8.34 -3.18
CA ASN A 6 -7.90 7.18 -2.47
C ASN A 6 -6.42 7.33 -2.13
N LEU A 7 -6.03 6.71 -1.01
CA LEU A 7 -4.64 6.48 -0.64
C LEU A 7 -4.40 4.98 -0.54
N VAL A 8 -3.47 4.49 -1.36
CA VAL A 8 -2.93 3.13 -1.29
C VAL A 8 -1.49 3.25 -0.81
N GLU A 9 -1.21 2.83 0.42
CA GLU A 9 0.05 3.12 1.11
C GLU A 9 0.61 1.89 1.83
N ASP A 10 1.93 1.71 1.78
CA ASP A 10 2.67 0.68 2.54
C ASP A 10 2.14 -0.75 2.35
N CYS A 11 1.77 -1.09 1.11
CA CYS A 11 1.29 -2.41 0.74
C CYS A 11 2.16 -3.08 -0.31
N TRP A 12 2.00 -4.38 -0.49
CA TRP A 12 2.71 -5.13 -1.52
C TRP A 12 1.73 -6.06 -2.24
N MET A 13 1.90 -6.18 -3.56
CA MET A 13 0.97 -6.87 -4.46
C MET A 13 1.76 -7.83 -5.34
N TRP A 14 1.37 -9.11 -5.33
CA TRP A 14 1.99 -10.10 -6.21
C TRP A 14 0.98 -11.11 -6.71
N GLY A 15 1.28 -11.75 -7.83
CA GLY A 15 0.42 -12.80 -8.36
C GLY A 15 0.98 -13.44 -9.63
N SER A 16 0.52 -14.66 -9.86
CA SER A 16 0.68 -15.40 -11.11
C SER A 16 -0.66 -15.50 -11.84
N GLN A 17 -0.63 -15.82 -13.12
CA GLN A 17 -1.81 -15.94 -13.97
C GLN A 17 -2.64 -14.65 -14.05
N ARG A 18 -1.96 -13.50 -13.93
CA ARG A 18 -2.55 -12.16 -14.01
C ARG A 18 -1.81 -11.33 -15.02
N ARG A 19 -2.56 -10.70 -15.92
CA ARG A 19 -2.03 -9.77 -16.91
C ARG A 19 -1.57 -8.45 -16.30
N ILE A 20 -2.43 -7.86 -15.47
CA ILE A 20 -2.16 -6.62 -14.75
C ILE A 20 -2.11 -6.99 -13.26
N ILE A 21 -0.99 -6.68 -12.60
CA ILE A 21 -0.84 -7.00 -11.16
C ILE A 21 -1.52 -5.95 -10.30
N SER A 22 -1.37 -4.68 -10.68
CA SER A 22 -1.94 -3.53 -9.98
C SER A 22 -2.30 -2.42 -10.95
N GLY A 23 -3.25 -1.55 -10.60
CA GLY A 23 -3.61 -0.46 -11.48
C GLY A 23 -4.64 0.50 -10.91
N ASN A 24 -4.54 1.74 -11.38
CA ASN A 24 -5.44 2.84 -11.13
C ASN A 24 -6.26 3.07 -12.40
N TYR A 25 -7.49 2.52 -12.44
CA TYR A 25 -8.33 2.51 -13.63
C TYR A 25 -9.58 3.39 -13.42
N ARG A 26 -9.81 4.34 -14.32
CA ARG A 26 -10.96 5.28 -14.25
C ARG A 26 -11.15 5.87 -12.87
N ALA A 27 -10.04 6.32 -12.29
CA ALA A 27 -9.97 6.73 -10.90
C ALA A 27 -9.02 7.93 -10.77
N ASN A 28 -9.56 9.13 -10.59
CA ASN A 28 -8.77 10.37 -10.57
C ASN A 28 -8.37 10.75 -9.14
N TYR A 29 -7.35 11.60 -8.99
CA TYR A 29 -6.96 12.19 -7.70
C TYR A 29 -6.52 11.15 -6.66
N ASN A 30 -5.78 10.11 -7.07
CA ASN A 30 -5.36 9.04 -6.17
C ASN A 30 -3.86 9.09 -5.87
N VAL A 31 -3.49 8.60 -4.68
CA VAL A 31 -2.09 8.48 -4.26
C VAL A 31 -1.75 7.01 -4.04
N TRP A 32 -0.66 6.56 -4.66
CA TRP A 32 -0.06 5.25 -4.49
C TRP A 32 1.34 5.42 -3.92
N ARG A 33 1.56 5.02 -2.67
CA ARG A 33 2.79 5.32 -1.94
C ARG A 33 3.43 4.06 -1.36
N ARG A 34 4.74 3.90 -1.58
CA ARG A 34 5.56 2.80 -1.01
C ARG A 34 4.92 1.44 -1.24
N VAL A 35 4.55 1.19 -2.49
CA VAL A 35 3.95 -0.07 -2.93
C VAL A 35 5.01 -0.93 -3.62
N VAL A 36 5.07 -2.22 -3.29
CA VAL A 36 5.93 -3.20 -3.98
C VAL A 36 5.10 -4.12 -4.84
N VAL A 37 5.48 -4.31 -6.09
CA VAL A 37 4.75 -5.14 -7.06
C VAL A 37 5.66 -6.19 -7.68
N ARG A 38 5.19 -7.45 -7.75
CA ARG A 38 5.82 -8.52 -8.55
C ARG A 38 4.78 -9.30 -9.36
N GLY A 39 5.03 -9.50 -10.66
CA GLY A 39 4.22 -10.39 -11.49
C GLY A 39 4.97 -11.67 -11.85
N ASP A 40 4.27 -12.81 -11.80
CA ASP A 40 4.81 -14.15 -12.12
C ASP A 40 4.29 -14.70 -13.45
N GLY A 41 4.00 -13.82 -14.40
CA GLY A 41 3.48 -14.15 -15.73
C GLY A 41 1.99 -14.52 -15.73
N CYS A 42 1.35 -14.38 -16.88
CA CYS A 42 -0.06 -14.72 -17.05
C CYS A 42 -0.24 -16.15 -17.60
N GLY A 43 0.31 -16.44 -18.77
CA GLY A 43 0.27 -17.79 -19.36
C GLY A 43 -1.12 -18.24 -19.78
N GLN A 44 -2.03 -17.30 -20.04
CA GLN A 44 -3.40 -17.55 -20.47
C GLN A 44 -3.62 -16.99 -21.88
N THR A 45 -4.54 -17.59 -22.66
CA THR A 45 -4.82 -17.14 -24.04
C THR A 45 -5.26 -15.68 -24.11
N TYR A 46 -5.97 -15.18 -23.10
CA TYR A 46 -6.40 -13.77 -23.05
C TYR A 46 -5.26 -12.78 -22.76
N CYS A 47 -4.07 -13.27 -22.42
CA CYS A 47 -2.85 -12.47 -22.23
C CYS A 47 -2.00 -12.39 -23.49
N GLN A 48 -2.46 -12.99 -24.58
CA GLN A 48 -1.84 -12.96 -25.89
C GLN A 48 -2.41 -11.80 -26.72
N GLY A 49 -1.57 -11.23 -27.59
CA GLY A 49 -1.95 -10.18 -28.53
C GLY A 49 -1.85 -8.75 -27.99
N SER A 50 -1.67 -7.80 -28.91
CA SER A 50 -1.32 -6.41 -28.59
C SER A 50 -2.39 -5.60 -27.85
N GLY A 51 -3.65 -6.01 -27.91
CA GLY A 51 -4.72 -5.39 -27.12
C GLY A 51 -4.70 -5.75 -25.64
N ASN A 52 -3.89 -6.74 -25.24
CA ASN A 52 -3.83 -7.25 -23.88
C ASN A 52 -2.37 -7.27 -23.37
N PRO A 53 -1.73 -6.11 -23.19
CA PRO A 53 -0.35 -6.06 -22.68
C PRO A 53 -0.28 -6.46 -21.21
N ASN A 54 0.80 -7.14 -20.82
CA ASN A 54 1.08 -7.51 -19.43
C ASN A 54 1.77 -6.36 -18.70
N VAL A 55 1.27 -6.00 -17.52
CA VAL A 55 1.69 -4.78 -16.82
C VAL A 55 1.87 -5.01 -15.32
N GLY A 56 2.92 -4.42 -14.74
CA GLY A 56 3.11 -4.37 -13.29
C GLY A 56 2.09 -3.44 -12.62
N PHE A 57 2.19 -2.14 -12.92
CA PHE A 57 1.28 -1.08 -12.47
C PHE A 57 0.87 -0.19 -13.64
N THR A 58 -0.42 0.14 -13.75
CA THR A 58 -0.93 1.07 -14.77
C THR A 58 -1.74 2.22 -14.19
N VAL A 59 -1.52 3.44 -14.70
CA VAL A 59 -2.51 4.53 -14.62
C VAL A 59 -3.31 4.53 -15.93
N TYR A 60 -4.52 3.98 -15.88
CA TYR A 60 -5.35 3.75 -17.07
C TYR A 60 -6.60 4.62 -17.05
N ASP A 61 -6.87 5.37 -18.12
CA ASP A 61 -8.03 6.27 -18.22
C ASP A 61 -8.19 7.14 -16.95
N SER A 62 -7.08 7.69 -16.46
CA SER A 62 -7.05 8.42 -15.19
C SER A 62 -6.05 9.58 -15.25
N HIS A 63 -6.33 10.61 -14.46
CA HIS A 63 -5.47 11.78 -14.30
C HIS A 63 -5.33 12.18 -12.83
N ASP A 64 -4.39 13.08 -12.56
CA ASP A 64 -4.07 13.55 -11.21
C ASP A 64 -3.73 12.39 -10.24
N THR A 65 -3.05 11.37 -10.75
CA THR A 65 -2.55 10.25 -9.95
C THR A 65 -1.11 10.50 -9.56
N THR A 66 -0.82 10.34 -8.27
CA THR A 66 0.52 10.49 -7.70
C THR A 66 1.04 9.14 -7.25
N VAL A 67 2.21 8.75 -7.76
CA VAL A 67 2.87 7.48 -7.48
C VAL A 67 4.22 7.78 -6.83
N GLU A 68 4.39 7.38 -5.57
CA GLU A 68 5.48 7.81 -4.71
C GLU A 68 6.23 6.60 -4.15
N ASN A 69 7.54 6.56 -4.39
CA ASN A 69 8.39 5.43 -4.02
C ASN A 69 7.75 4.08 -4.35
N MET A 70 7.20 3.85 -5.55
CA MET A 70 6.71 2.52 -5.91
C MET A 70 7.86 1.68 -6.48
N ILE A 71 7.91 0.40 -6.12
CA ILE A 71 8.86 -0.59 -6.64
C ILE A 71 8.10 -1.62 -7.46
N ILE A 72 8.55 -1.86 -8.69
CA ILE A 72 8.19 -3.06 -9.46
C ILE A 72 9.45 -3.87 -9.65
N VAL A 73 9.43 -5.11 -9.15
CA VAL A 73 10.64 -5.91 -9.03
C VAL A 73 10.42 -7.28 -9.63
N ASP A 74 11.36 -7.69 -10.48
CA ASP A 74 11.45 -9.02 -11.05
C ASP A 74 10.13 -9.52 -11.63
N ARG A 75 9.45 -8.73 -12.47
CA ARG A 75 8.31 -9.29 -13.21
C ARG A 75 8.82 -10.30 -14.25
N ILE A 76 8.00 -11.31 -14.56
CA ILE A 76 8.24 -12.21 -15.71
C ILE A 76 7.01 -12.27 -16.61
N LEU A 77 7.26 -12.66 -17.86
CA LEU A 77 6.23 -13.02 -18.83
C LEU A 77 6.24 -14.54 -19.01
N ALA A 78 5.07 -15.16 -19.06
CA ALA A 78 4.95 -16.55 -19.48
C ALA A 78 5.03 -16.66 -21.01
N THR A 79 5.27 -17.87 -21.52
CA THR A 79 5.32 -18.11 -22.97
C THR A 79 4.03 -17.64 -23.66
N GLY A 80 4.17 -16.76 -24.64
CA GLY A 80 3.06 -16.21 -25.43
C GLY A 80 2.40 -14.96 -24.84
N ASP A 81 2.73 -14.57 -23.61
CA ASP A 81 2.25 -13.30 -23.04
C ASP A 81 2.72 -12.12 -23.91
N TYR A 82 1.81 -11.19 -24.20
CA TYR A 82 2.18 -9.97 -24.91
C TYR A 82 2.90 -9.00 -23.96
N PRO A 83 4.09 -8.50 -24.32
CA PRO A 83 4.85 -7.58 -23.47
C PRO A 83 4.09 -6.27 -23.27
N GLY A 84 4.32 -5.63 -22.13
CA GLY A 84 3.78 -4.32 -21.84
C GLY A 84 4.84 -3.47 -21.17
N ALA A 85 4.65 -3.21 -19.88
CA ALA A 85 5.61 -2.45 -19.10
C ALA A 85 5.54 -2.79 -17.61
N ASP A 86 6.59 -2.48 -16.86
CA ASP A 86 6.46 -2.45 -15.42
C ASP A 86 5.54 -1.29 -15.01
N PHE A 87 5.89 -0.06 -15.37
CA PHE A 87 5.05 1.12 -15.16
C PHE A 87 4.41 1.56 -16.47
N ALA A 88 3.09 1.57 -16.53
CA ALA A 88 2.35 2.03 -17.70
C ALA A 88 1.47 3.24 -17.41
N ALA A 89 1.30 4.11 -18.40
CA ALA A 89 0.17 5.02 -18.47
C ALA A 89 -0.50 4.85 -19.84
N ALA A 90 -1.77 4.48 -19.84
CA ALA A 90 -2.54 4.22 -21.06
C ALA A 90 -3.90 4.89 -20.97
N GLN A 91 -4.47 5.24 -22.12
CA GLN A 91 -5.71 5.98 -22.19
C GLN A 91 -6.30 5.86 -23.58
N HIS A 92 -7.54 5.38 -23.68
CA HIS A 92 -8.18 5.13 -24.99
C HIS A 92 -9.63 5.62 -25.06
N THR A 93 -10.19 6.11 -23.94
CA THR A 93 -11.56 6.61 -23.91
C THR A 93 -11.62 8.07 -24.37
N ASN A 94 -12.31 8.38 -25.48
CA ASN A 94 -12.46 9.78 -25.94
C ASN A 94 -13.51 10.55 -25.11
N ASP A 95 -13.23 10.74 -23.83
CA ASP A 95 -13.97 11.56 -22.88
C ASP A 95 -12.96 12.30 -22.00
N ILE A 96 -13.08 13.63 -21.92
CA ILE A 96 -12.15 14.48 -21.18
C ILE A 96 -12.02 14.10 -19.70
N LYS A 97 -13.07 13.48 -19.12
CA LYS A 97 -13.04 12.93 -17.74
C LYS A 97 -11.95 11.87 -17.55
N TRP A 98 -11.59 11.19 -18.62
CA TRP A 98 -10.67 10.05 -18.63
C TRP A 98 -9.38 10.32 -19.39
N TYR A 99 -9.15 11.56 -19.84
CA TYR A 99 -7.88 11.92 -20.47
C TYR A 99 -6.74 11.77 -19.47
N ASN A 100 -5.57 11.38 -19.95
CA ASN A 100 -4.43 11.14 -19.08
C ASN A 100 -3.66 12.45 -18.88
N GLY A 101 -3.35 12.82 -17.65
CA GLY A 101 -2.47 13.96 -17.41
C GLY A 101 -2.33 14.30 -15.95
N ARG A 102 -1.43 15.26 -15.68
CA ARG A 102 -1.00 15.69 -14.34
C ARG A 102 -0.56 14.52 -13.46
N ASN A 103 -0.12 13.43 -14.07
CA ASN A 103 0.30 12.23 -13.38
C ASN A 103 1.76 12.39 -12.92
N ARG A 104 2.00 12.09 -11.65
CA ARG A 104 3.27 12.32 -10.94
C ARG A 104 3.87 10.98 -10.58
N TRP A 105 5.11 10.76 -10.96
CA TRP A 105 5.88 9.56 -10.62
C TRP A 105 7.15 10.01 -9.91
N LEU A 106 7.22 9.77 -8.61
CA LEU A 106 8.24 10.32 -7.73
C LEU A 106 8.97 9.16 -7.04
N GLY A 107 10.28 9.02 -7.24
CA GLY A 107 11.04 7.98 -6.53
C GLY A 107 10.74 6.55 -7.00
N CYS A 108 10.17 6.35 -8.19
CA CYS A 108 9.73 5.03 -8.67
C CYS A 108 10.91 4.19 -9.20
N ILE A 109 10.90 2.89 -8.90
CA ILE A 109 11.99 1.96 -9.21
C ILE A 109 11.43 0.75 -9.97
N THR A 110 12.00 0.42 -11.12
CA THR A 110 11.79 -0.89 -11.79
C THR A 110 13.11 -1.65 -11.89
N VAL A 111 13.06 -2.95 -11.58
CA VAL A 111 14.23 -3.84 -11.54
C VAL A 111 13.93 -5.14 -12.28
N ASN A 112 14.80 -5.49 -13.23
CA ASN A 112 14.72 -6.69 -14.07
C ASN A 112 13.37 -6.84 -14.77
N CYS A 113 12.90 -5.75 -15.37
CA CYS A 113 11.69 -5.74 -16.16
C CYS A 113 11.85 -6.63 -17.42
N PRO A 114 10.89 -7.52 -17.71
CA PRO A 114 10.96 -8.42 -18.87
C PRO A 114 10.62 -7.72 -20.20
N ASP A 115 10.24 -6.44 -20.17
CA ASP A 115 9.88 -5.63 -21.32
C ASP A 115 10.32 -4.15 -21.08
N VAL A 116 9.40 -3.17 -21.14
CA VAL A 116 9.68 -1.74 -20.99
C VAL A 116 9.56 -1.30 -19.52
N GLY A 117 10.54 -0.54 -19.00
CA GLY A 117 10.49 -0.07 -17.62
C GLY A 117 9.33 0.89 -17.35
N PHE A 118 9.30 2.01 -18.07
CA PHE A 118 8.19 2.98 -18.09
C PHE A 118 7.67 3.14 -19.51
N TYR A 119 6.39 2.87 -19.73
CA TYR A 119 5.73 3.04 -21.02
C TYR A 119 4.48 3.91 -20.90
N LEU A 120 4.61 5.18 -21.29
CA LEU A 120 3.58 6.20 -21.10
C LEU A 120 3.05 6.65 -22.47
N GLU A 121 1.87 6.18 -22.86
CA GLU A 121 1.33 6.30 -24.23
C GLU A 121 -0.19 6.55 -24.31
N PRO A 122 -0.71 7.67 -23.79
CA PRO A 122 -2.13 7.99 -23.89
C PRO A 122 -2.57 8.44 -25.29
N ASP A 123 -3.84 8.21 -25.63
CA ASP A 123 -4.45 8.68 -26.89
C ASP A 123 -4.94 10.11 -26.81
N TYR A 124 -5.32 10.55 -25.62
CA TYR A 124 -5.81 11.88 -25.29
C TYR A 124 -5.25 12.33 -23.94
N THR A 125 -4.83 13.58 -23.87
CA THR A 125 -4.06 14.09 -22.75
C THR A 125 -4.62 15.37 -22.15
N LEU A 126 -4.31 15.56 -20.87
CA LEU A 126 -4.37 16.84 -20.19
C LEU A 126 -2.96 17.40 -20.02
N ASP A 127 -2.87 18.72 -19.92
CA ASP A 127 -1.62 19.45 -19.74
C ASP A 127 -1.44 19.91 -18.27
N PRO A 128 -0.23 19.84 -17.69
CA PRO A 128 0.91 19.02 -18.15
C PRO A 128 0.59 17.53 -18.08
N THR A 129 1.19 16.70 -18.92
CA THR A 129 0.82 15.27 -18.99
C THR A 129 1.55 14.43 -17.94
N PHE A 130 2.89 14.43 -17.96
CA PHE A 130 3.69 13.55 -17.10
C PHE A 130 4.82 14.30 -16.40
N TYR A 131 5.02 13.99 -15.12
CA TYR A 131 6.17 14.44 -14.35
C TYR A 131 6.83 13.25 -13.67
N LEU A 132 8.05 12.91 -14.09
CA LEU A 132 8.87 11.87 -13.49
C LEU A 132 10.06 12.53 -12.81
N LYS A 133 10.21 12.27 -11.50
CA LYS A 133 11.35 12.75 -10.73
C LYS A 133 11.96 11.66 -9.86
N ASN A 134 13.29 11.54 -9.87
CA ASN A 134 13.99 10.52 -9.10
C ASN A 134 13.50 9.10 -9.46
N CYS A 135 13.28 8.80 -10.75
CA CYS A 135 12.86 7.47 -11.19
C CYS A 135 14.02 6.69 -11.80
N VAL A 136 14.07 5.38 -11.58
CA VAL A 136 15.11 4.51 -12.13
C VAL A 136 14.55 3.25 -12.75
N ALA A 137 15.08 2.88 -13.92
CA ALA A 137 14.87 1.60 -14.57
C ALA A 137 16.19 0.83 -14.64
N VAL A 138 16.21 -0.39 -14.10
CA VAL A 138 17.40 -1.26 -14.04
C VAL A 138 17.14 -2.58 -14.76
N ASN A 139 18.04 -2.97 -15.66
CA ASN A 139 18.05 -4.26 -16.35
C ASN A 139 16.74 -4.56 -17.12
N THR A 140 16.17 -3.55 -17.79
CA THR A 140 14.99 -3.77 -18.63
C THR A 140 15.35 -4.52 -19.91
N LYS A 141 14.50 -5.45 -20.36
CA LYS A 141 14.69 -6.17 -21.63
C LYS A 141 14.33 -5.36 -22.87
N GLU A 142 13.67 -4.23 -22.68
CA GLU A 142 13.46 -3.24 -23.73
C GLU A 142 13.92 -1.85 -23.25
N THR A 143 13.19 -0.81 -23.63
CA THR A 143 13.51 0.58 -23.29
C THR A 143 13.36 0.82 -21.79
N GLY A 144 14.27 1.60 -21.20
CA GLY A 144 14.21 1.95 -19.78
C GLY A 144 13.02 2.86 -19.47
N LEU A 145 13.05 4.08 -20.01
CA LEU A 145 11.98 5.06 -19.87
C LEU A 145 11.49 5.50 -21.24
N ASN A 146 10.18 5.43 -21.50
CA ASN A 146 9.60 5.74 -22.79
C ASN A 146 8.30 6.55 -22.65
N ILE A 147 8.29 7.76 -23.22
CA ILE A 147 7.07 8.49 -23.55
C ILE A 147 6.83 8.40 -25.05
N ALA A 148 5.62 7.97 -25.43
CA ALA A 148 5.20 7.80 -26.81
C ALA A 148 3.79 8.33 -27.04
N ARG A 149 3.34 8.30 -28.30
CA ARG A 149 1.98 8.65 -28.72
C ARG A 149 1.60 10.12 -28.54
N LYS A 150 1.12 10.52 -27.36
CA LYS A 150 0.76 11.91 -27.07
C LYS A 150 1.18 12.33 -25.68
N ALA A 151 1.78 13.52 -25.57
CA ALA A 151 2.05 14.17 -24.30
C ALA A 151 2.40 15.64 -24.51
N SER A 152 2.08 16.49 -23.54
CA SER A 152 2.48 17.89 -23.51
C SER A 152 3.04 18.26 -22.14
N ASN A 153 4.00 19.20 -22.14
CA ASN A 153 4.70 19.68 -20.97
C ASN A 153 5.21 18.55 -20.06
N ILE A 154 5.85 17.54 -20.66
CA ILE A 154 6.44 16.45 -19.89
C ILE A 154 7.70 16.93 -19.15
N THR A 155 7.99 16.31 -18.01
CA THR A 155 9.27 16.51 -17.33
C THR A 155 9.88 15.19 -16.92
N TYR A 156 11.10 14.95 -17.39
CA TYR A 156 12.03 13.96 -16.84
C TYR A 156 13.14 14.72 -16.10
N GLU A 157 13.22 14.53 -14.79
CA GLU A 157 14.19 15.20 -13.92
C GLU A 157 14.80 14.19 -12.95
N ASN A 158 16.13 14.14 -12.85
CA ASN A 158 16.81 13.18 -11.96
C ASN A 158 16.44 11.72 -12.28
N VAL A 159 16.38 11.33 -13.56
CA VAL A 159 16.00 9.97 -13.97
C VAL A 159 17.20 9.13 -14.37
N MET A 160 17.12 7.81 -14.22
CA MET A 160 18.20 6.90 -14.61
C MET A 160 17.68 5.68 -15.37
N ALA A 161 18.39 5.33 -16.45
CA ALA A 161 18.24 4.06 -17.17
C ALA A 161 19.55 3.30 -17.10
N ILE A 162 19.53 2.10 -16.52
CA ILE A 162 20.72 1.33 -16.20
C ILE A 162 20.60 -0.09 -16.80
N ARG A 163 21.53 -0.44 -17.69
CA ARG A 163 21.65 -1.75 -18.35
C ARG A 163 20.36 -2.20 -19.07
N CYS A 164 19.69 -1.27 -19.74
CA CYS A 164 18.51 -1.53 -20.57
C CYS A 164 18.91 -2.14 -21.91
N GLU A 165 18.25 -3.18 -22.41
CA GLU A 165 18.59 -3.77 -23.73
C GLU A 165 18.12 -2.90 -24.92
N GLY A 166 17.12 -2.05 -24.70
CA GLY A 166 16.63 -1.06 -25.68
C GLY A 166 17.33 0.30 -25.58
N ASP A 167 16.57 1.36 -25.83
CA ASP A 167 17.00 2.72 -25.53
C ASP A 167 17.04 2.92 -24.01
N GLY A 168 17.97 3.73 -23.50
CA GLY A 168 17.96 4.08 -22.08
C GLY A 168 16.76 4.96 -21.76
N ILE A 169 16.74 6.16 -22.34
CA ILE A 169 15.66 7.14 -22.20
C ILE A 169 15.16 7.52 -23.59
N ARG A 170 13.85 7.36 -23.81
CA ARG A 170 13.18 7.67 -25.07
C ARG A 170 12.06 8.67 -24.88
N VAL A 171 12.10 9.73 -25.69
CA VAL A 171 10.95 10.60 -25.95
C VAL A 171 10.68 10.51 -27.45
N SER A 172 9.56 9.89 -27.80
CA SER A 172 9.21 9.56 -29.19
C SER A 172 9.21 10.81 -30.09
N PRO A 173 9.70 10.71 -31.35
CA PRO A 173 9.58 11.79 -32.36
C PRO A 173 8.15 12.01 -32.86
N GLU A 174 7.16 11.31 -32.29
CA GLU A 174 5.80 11.34 -32.78
C GLU A 174 5.20 12.75 -32.63
N PRO A 175 4.47 13.27 -33.64
CA PRO A 175 3.91 14.63 -33.59
C PRO A 175 3.01 14.92 -32.38
N GLY A 176 2.49 13.88 -31.72
CA GLY A 176 1.66 14.01 -30.54
C GLY A 176 2.42 14.35 -29.25
N VAL A 177 3.75 14.21 -29.23
CA VAL A 177 4.59 14.64 -28.10
C VAL A 177 5.11 16.04 -28.39
N VAL A 178 4.47 17.06 -27.82
CA VAL A 178 4.59 18.44 -28.33
C VAL A 178 5.57 19.32 -27.54
N SER A 179 5.74 19.11 -26.24
CA SER A 179 6.64 19.90 -25.40
C SER A 179 7.12 19.12 -24.17
N GLY A 180 8.32 19.45 -23.70
CA GLY A 180 8.86 18.82 -22.51
C GLY A 180 10.32 19.13 -22.23
N VAL A 181 10.80 18.62 -21.10
CA VAL A 181 12.18 18.76 -20.64
C VAL A 181 12.73 17.40 -20.22
N VAL A 182 13.96 17.11 -20.65
CA VAL A 182 14.77 15.98 -20.16
C VAL A 182 16.05 16.53 -19.56
N ARG A 183 16.23 16.39 -18.26
CA ARG A 183 17.42 16.89 -17.57
C ARG A 183 17.85 16.08 -16.36
N ASN A 184 19.09 16.28 -15.93
CA ASN A 184 19.69 15.58 -14.78
C ASN A 184 19.57 14.06 -14.96
N ALA A 185 19.87 13.54 -16.15
CA ALA A 185 19.56 12.17 -16.53
C ALA A 185 20.81 11.32 -16.73
N VAL A 186 20.75 10.05 -16.32
CA VAL A 186 21.82 9.07 -16.55
C VAL A 186 21.30 7.95 -17.46
N SER A 187 22.05 7.62 -18.50
CA SER A 187 21.88 6.37 -19.25
C SER A 187 23.19 5.60 -19.24
N TYR A 188 23.23 4.47 -18.52
CA TYR A 188 24.41 3.63 -18.40
C TYR A 188 24.12 2.24 -18.97
N GLY A 189 24.87 1.81 -19.99
CA GLY A 189 24.79 0.45 -20.54
C GLY A 189 23.54 0.14 -21.37
N SER A 190 22.98 1.11 -22.10
CA SER A 190 21.82 0.88 -22.98
C SER A 190 22.19 0.07 -24.24
N GLY A 191 21.42 -0.93 -24.65
CA GLY A 191 21.72 -1.76 -25.82
C GLY A 191 21.54 -1.05 -27.16
N ARG A 192 20.75 0.02 -27.21
CA ARG A 192 20.59 0.89 -28.41
C ARG A 192 21.14 2.29 -28.15
N TYR A 193 20.27 3.29 -28.07
CA TYR A 193 20.67 4.67 -27.81
C TYR A 193 20.64 4.98 -26.32
N GLY A 194 21.60 5.78 -25.84
CA GLY A 194 21.56 6.23 -24.45
C GLY A 194 20.34 7.11 -24.19
N ILE A 195 20.24 8.21 -24.94
CA ILE A 195 19.07 9.10 -24.93
C ILE A 195 18.59 9.33 -26.36
N ASN A 196 17.41 8.83 -26.67
CA ASN A 196 16.70 8.99 -27.94
C ASN A 196 15.52 9.94 -27.75
N SER A 197 15.75 11.25 -27.88
CA SER A 197 14.77 12.25 -27.44
C SER A 197 14.51 13.31 -28.49
N GLN A 198 13.22 13.53 -28.77
CA GLN A 198 12.74 14.67 -29.57
C GLN A 198 13.12 16.02 -28.93
N PHE A 199 13.28 16.07 -27.61
CA PHE A 199 13.70 17.26 -26.89
C PHE A 199 15.19 17.20 -26.58
N LYS A 200 15.89 18.30 -26.82
CA LYS A 200 17.32 18.41 -26.53
C LYS A 200 17.56 18.25 -25.01
N PRO A 201 18.27 17.20 -24.57
CA PRO A 201 18.50 17.00 -23.15
C PRO A 201 19.56 17.97 -22.61
N SER A 202 19.66 18.09 -21.29
CA SER A 202 20.68 18.90 -20.61
C SER A 202 21.10 18.27 -19.29
N TYR A 203 22.34 18.46 -18.85
CA TYR A 203 22.85 17.87 -17.61
C TYR A 203 22.68 16.35 -17.60
N VAL A 204 23.39 15.67 -18.51
CA VAL A 204 23.25 14.23 -18.72
C VAL A 204 24.57 13.51 -18.67
N ASN A 205 24.54 12.28 -18.19
CA ASN A 205 25.62 11.33 -18.35
C ASN A 205 25.15 10.14 -19.20
N VAL A 206 25.90 9.83 -20.26
CA VAL A 206 25.62 8.68 -21.12
C VAL A 206 26.89 7.88 -21.32
N TYR A 207 26.87 6.61 -20.94
CA TYR A 207 28.03 5.73 -21.13
C TYR A 207 27.60 4.31 -21.48
N GLY A 208 28.35 3.66 -22.37
CA GLY A 208 28.12 2.27 -22.75
C GLY A 208 26.87 2.02 -23.59
N SER A 209 26.45 2.97 -24.43
CA SER A 209 25.34 2.77 -25.38
C SER A 209 25.78 1.91 -26.58
N GLY A 210 24.99 0.91 -26.97
CA GLY A 210 25.34 -0.03 -28.04
C GLY A 210 25.33 0.54 -29.46
N VAL A 211 24.59 1.64 -29.72
CA VAL A 211 24.55 2.31 -31.02
C VAL A 211 25.18 3.70 -30.97
N SER A 212 24.58 4.63 -30.22
CA SER A 212 25.07 6.01 -30.07
C SER A 212 24.61 6.59 -28.74
N PRO A 213 25.39 7.49 -28.11
CA PRO A 213 24.95 8.15 -26.88
C PRO A 213 23.64 8.91 -27.05
N PHE A 214 23.42 9.52 -28.22
CA PHE A 214 22.27 10.37 -28.52
C PHE A 214 21.64 10.05 -29.86
N GLN A 215 20.33 10.25 -29.95
CA GLN A 215 19.53 10.16 -31.19
C GLN A 215 18.43 11.23 -31.20
N GLN A 216 18.06 11.67 -32.42
CA GLN A 216 17.16 12.79 -32.76
C GLN A 216 17.70 14.18 -32.40
N THR A 217 18.20 14.36 -31.18
CA THR A 217 18.80 15.61 -30.72
C THR A 217 20.09 15.35 -29.95
N THR A 218 20.99 16.33 -29.94
CA THR A 218 22.28 16.24 -29.25
C THR A 218 22.34 17.32 -28.17
N PRO A 219 22.62 16.99 -26.90
CA PRO A 219 22.73 17.98 -25.83
C PRO A 219 23.95 18.88 -26.01
N THR A 220 23.89 20.11 -25.51
CA THR A 220 25.02 21.07 -25.53
C THR A 220 25.38 21.65 -24.16
N VAL A 221 24.67 21.23 -23.10
CA VAL A 221 24.85 21.76 -21.74
C VAL A 221 24.98 20.60 -20.77
N GLY A 222 26.02 20.61 -19.94
CA GLY A 222 26.23 19.62 -18.87
C GLY A 222 26.33 18.18 -19.37
N VAL A 223 27.09 17.91 -20.42
CA VAL A 223 27.19 16.57 -21.02
C VAL A 223 28.43 15.86 -20.53
N SER A 224 28.27 14.65 -20.01
CA SER A 224 29.37 13.75 -19.67
C SER A 224 29.22 12.40 -20.37
N LEU A 225 30.30 11.90 -20.95
CA LEU A 225 30.39 10.55 -21.52
C LEU A 225 31.34 9.65 -20.72
N SER A 226 31.67 10.03 -19.48
CA SER A 226 32.55 9.26 -18.59
C SER A 226 31.81 8.08 -17.99
N ASP A 227 32.55 6.98 -17.75
CA ASP A 227 32.04 5.81 -17.04
C ASP A 227 31.66 6.16 -15.59
N PRO A 228 30.37 6.14 -15.21
CA PRO A 228 29.96 6.49 -13.87
C PRO A 228 30.34 5.42 -12.83
N THR A 229 30.64 4.19 -13.26
CA THR A 229 30.93 3.03 -12.40
C THR A 229 32.41 2.83 -12.08
N THR A 230 33.30 3.37 -12.91
CA THR A 230 34.76 3.23 -12.75
C THR A 230 35.51 4.56 -12.59
N SER A 231 34.78 5.68 -12.62
CA SER A 231 35.29 7.03 -12.33
C SER A 231 35.97 7.15 -10.95
N SER A 232 36.76 8.20 -10.75
CA SER A 232 37.39 8.51 -9.45
C SER A 232 37.10 9.96 -9.06
N PRO A 233 36.31 10.21 -7.99
CA PRO A 233 35.50 9.24 -7.23
C PRO A 233 34.42 8.55 -8.07
N VAL A 234 34.08 7.29 -7.75
CA VAL A 234 33.00 6.54 -8.42
C VAL A 234 31.69 7.30 -8.26
N ALA A 235 30.95 7.52 -9.35
CA ALA A 235 29.69 8.25 -9.33
C ALA A 235 28.44 7.39 -9.10
N LEU A 236 28.43 6.16 -9.62
CA LEU A 236 27.29 5.25 -9.58
C LEU A 236 27.71 3.89 -9.02
N LYS A 237 27.62 3.73 -7.70
CA LYS A 237 27.78 2.43 -7.01
C LYS A 237 26.47 1.66 -6.88
N TYR A 238 25.36 2.40 -6.75
CA TYR A 238 24.04 1.87 -6.41
C TYR A 238 23.00 2.51 -7.33
N PRO A 239 21.93 1.79 -7.74
CA PRO A 239 20.94 2.33 -8.68
C PRO A 239 20.00 3.37 -8.06
N VAL A 240 20.11 3.64 -6.75
CA VAL A 240 19.21 4.53 -6.00
C VAL A 240 19.93 5.75 -5.41
N ARG A 241 21.23 5.92 -5.71
CA ARG A 241 22.05 6.99 -5.11
C ARG A 241 23.20 7.41 -6.02
N ILE A 242 23.34 8.72 -6.23
CA ILE A 242 24.55 9.33 -6.77
C ILE A 242 25.54 9.56 -5.63
N GLU A 243 26.78 9.09 -5.82
CA GLU A 243 27.79 9.17 -4.77
C GLU A 243 28.32 10.61 -4.63
N LYS A 244 28.44 11.06 -3.37
CA LYS A 244 28.92 12.41 -3.03
C LYS A 244 30.31 12.67 -3.59
N ASN A 245 30.57 13.92 -3.97
CA ASN A 245 31.84 14.39 -4.53
C ASN A 245 32.24 13.75 -5.87
N SER A 246 31.38 12.94 -6.48
CA SER A 246 31.58 12.46 -7.83
C SER A 246 31.27 13.54 -8.87
N PHE A 247 31.66 13.29 -10.12
CA PHE A 247 31.37 14.22 -11.22
C PHE A 247 29.87 14.37 -11.54
N LEU A 248 29.01 13.50 -10.99
CA LEU A 248 27.55 13.59 -11.11
C LEU A 248 26.90 14.28 -9.90
N SER A 249 27.64 14.51 -8.81
CA SER A 249 27.08 15.09 -7.59
C SER A 249 27.09 16.61 -7.65
N LYS A 250 25.91 17.24 -7.50
CA LYS A 250 25.71 18.69 -7.47
C LYS A 250 26.23 19.44 -8.71
N THR A 251 26.34 18.75 -9.84
CA THR A 251 26.78 19.30 -11.14
C THR A 251 25.63 19.45 -12.15
N GLY A 252 24.42 19.03 -11.79
CA GLY A 252 23.22 19.11 -12.59
C GLY A 252 22.59 20.50 -12.59
N TYR A 253 21.48 20.61 -13.31
CA TYR A 253 20.59 21.77 -13.29
C TYR A 253 20.18 22.07 -11.84
N ASN A 254 20.19 23.35 -11.46
CA ASN A 254 19.92 23.84 -10.11
C ASN A 254 20.83 23.28 -9.01
N ASN A 255 22.08 22.95 -9.34
CA ASN A 255 23.02 22.30 -8.42
C ASN A 255 22.44 21.00 -7.84
N GLU A 256 21.62 20.29 -8.60
CA GLU A 256 21.17 18.94 -8.24
C GLU A 256 22.16 17.90 -8.75
N ASP A 257 21.98 16.65 -8.33
CA ASP A 257 22.76 15.55 -8.88
C ASP A 257 22.28 15.22 -10.31
N ILE A 258 23.17 14.75 -11.17
CA ILE A 258 22.81 14.15 -12.46
C ILE A 258 22.48 12.68 -12.21
N GLY A 259 21.19 12.35 -12.22
CA GLY A 259 20.66 11.03 -11.87
C GLY A 259 19.72 11.08 -10.66
N ALA A 260 19.16 9.93 -10.32
CA ALA A 260 18.15 9.77 -9.28
C ALA A 260 18.78 9.58 -7.91
N ASN A 261 18.18 10.20 -6.89
CA ASN A 261 18.45 9.89 -5.49
C ASN A 261 17.15 9.49 -4.79
N ILE A 262 17.04 8.20 -4.47
CA ILE A 262 15.84 7.58 -3.91
C ILE A 262 16.21 6.98 -2.56
N VAL A 263 16.64 7.83 -1.62
CA VAL A 263 17.13 7.42 -0.29
C VAL A 263 16.19 7.81 0.86
N VAL A 264 15.25 8.72 0.61
CA VAL A 264 14.26 9.22 1.57
C VAL A 264 12.84 9.08 1.00
N LYS A 265 11.84 9.09 1.89
CA LYS A 265 10.43 8.97 1.51
C LYS A 265 9.93 10.22 0.79
N TYR A 266 9.16 10.03 -0.27
CA TYR A 266 8.21 10.99 -0.82
C TYR A 266 6.86 10.85 -0.10
N GLY A 267 6.26 12.00 0.19
CA GLY A 267 4.98 12.15 0.85
C GLY A 267 5.01 11.85 2.35
N LEU A 268 4.20 12.60 3.10
CA LEU A 268 3.95 12.31 4.52
C LEU A 268 2.90 11.21 4.66
N ASP A 269 3.09 10.32 5.63
CA ASP A 269 2.22 9.17 5.84
C ASP A 269 0.76 9.61 6.06
N GLY A 270 -0.20 8.91 5.42
CA GLY A 270 -1.63 9.23 5.49
C GLY A 270 -2.10 10.40 4.63
N THR A 271 -1.21 11.20 4.03
CA THR A 271 -1.62 12.32 3.15
C THR A 271 -2.21 11.81 1.84
N ARG A 272 -3.27 12.47 1.40
CA ARG A 272 -4.05 12.18 0.18
C ARG A 272 -3.84 13.25 -0.86
N PHE A 273 -4.35 13.00 -2.06
CA PHE A 273 -4.30 13.96 -3.14
C PHE A 273 -4.95 15.30 -2.71
N GLY A 274 -4.25 16.40 -2.94
CA GLY A 274 -4.69 17.74 -2.56
C GLY A 274 -4.30 18.18 -1.14
N ASP A 275 -3.84 17.25 -0.29
CA ASP A 275 -3.30 17.62 1.01
C ASP A 275 -1.99 18.39 0.85
N SER A 276 -1.73 19.33 1.77
CA SER A 276 -0.42 19.95 1.88
C SER A 276 0.65 18.88 2.10
N ASN A 277 1.79 18.99 1.39
CA ASN A 277 2.93 18.09 1.53
C ASN A 277 2.70 16.65 1.01
N VAL A 278 1.65 16.39 0.21
CA VAL A 278 1.45 15.07 -0.39
C VAL A 278 2.66 14.63 -1.23
N GLU A 279 3.28 15.54 -1.99
CA GLU A 279 4.50 15.30 -2.80
C GLU A 279 5.81 15.69 -2.09
N LEU A 280 5.80 15.91 -0.76
CA LEU A 280 6.98 16.39 -0.03
C LEU A 280 8.12 15.35 -0.07
N LEU A 281 9.31 15.77 -0.49
CA LEU A 281 10.52 14.98 -0.24
C LEU A 281 10.90 15.14 1.23
N THR A 282 10.69 14.09 2.01
CA THR A 282 10.84 14.12 3.48
C THR A 282 12.31 14.00 3.91
N ALA A 283 12.57 14.16 5.21
CA ALA A 283 13.84 13.78 5.82
C ALA A 283 13.88 12.31 6.27
N ASN A 284 12.76 11.58 6.15
CA ASN A 284 12.63 10.21 6.65
C ASN A 284 13.32 9.24 5.71
N SER A 285 14.13 8.33 6.25
CA SER A 285 14.78 7.28 5.46
C SER A 285 13.73 6.40 4.76
N LEU A 286 14.00 6.07 3.50
CA LEU A 286 13.25 5.04 2.77
C LEU A 286 13.79 3.63 3.05
N TRP A 287 15.05 3.53 3.46
CA TRP A 287 15.77 2.26 3.63
C TRP A 287 16.17 2.00 5.10
N PRO A 288 16.18 0.73 5.54
CA PRO A 288 15.74 -0.45 4.80
C PRO A 288 14.25 -0.38 4.49
N TRP A 289 13.85 -1.04 3.40
CA TRP A 289 12.48 -0.97 2.90
C TRP A 289 11.50 -1.45 3.98
N PRO A 290 10.44 -0.68 4.28
CA PRO A 290 9.48 -1.05 5.31
C PRO A 290 8.85 -2.43 5.05
N ASN A 291 8.78 -3.26 6.09
CA ASN A 291 8.22 -4.62 6.04
C ASN A 291 8.94 -5.61 5.10
N GLU A 292 10.21 -5.38 4.73
CA GLU A 292 10.91 -6.23 3.75
C GLU A 292 10.97 -7.73 4.10
N ASP A 293 11.05 -8.08 5.39
CA ASP A 293 11.04 -9.48 5.83
C ASP A 293 9.70 -10.15 5.53
N ARG A 294 8.59 -9.45 5.79
CA ARG A 294 7.24 -9.93 5.51
C ARG A 294 6.96 -9.98 4.01
N ILE A 295 7.38 -8.94 3.28
CA ILE A 295 7.31 -8.91 1.81
C ILE A 295 8.04 -10.12 1.24
N LYS A 296 9.26 -10.39 1.71
CA LYS A 296 10.03 -11.57 1.27
C LYS A 296 9.31 -12.87 1.63
N ALA A 297 8.85 -13.04 2.86
CA ALA A 297 8.15 -14.25 3.27
C ALA A 297 6.89 -14.54 2.43
N GLU A 298 6.09 -13.52 2.14
CA GLU A 298 4.83 -13.68 1.42
C GLU A 298 5.02 -13.77 -0.10
N MET A 299 5.75 -12.82 -0.68
CA MET A 299 5.98 -12.82 -2.12
C MET A 299 6.80 -14.04 -2.54
N CYS A 300 7.83 -14.42 -1.78
CA CYS A 300 8.77 -15.46 -2.20
C CYS A 300 8.36 -16.89 -1.82
N ALA A 301 7.15 -17.08 -1.26
CA ALA A 301 6.67 -18.39 -0.82
C ALA A 301 6.72 -19.48 -1.90
N SER A 302 6.61 -19.11 -3.19
CA SER A 302 6.58 -20.04 -4.32
C SER A 302 7.67 -19.79 -5.38
N THR A 303 8.71 -19.02 -5.08
CA THR A 303 9.79 -18.74 -6.04
C THR A 303 11.10 -18.37 -5.37
N THR A 304 12.21 -18.66 -6.03
CA THR A 304 13.58 -18.36 -5.56
C THR A 304 14.37 -17.46 -6.51
N ARG A 305 13.71 -16.83 -7.47
CA ARG A 305 14.35 -15.97 -8.49
C ARG A 305 14.49 -14.53 -8.01
N GLY A 306 15.48 -13.80 -8.53
CA GLY A 306 15.65 -12.39 -8.24
C GLY A 306 15.78 -12.09 -6.74
N PHE A 307 15.02 -11.12 -6.22
CA PHE A 307 15.03 -10.77 -4.78
C PHE A 307 14.58 -11.93 -3.87
N CYS A 308 13.85 -12.89 -4.44
CA CYS A 308 13.43 -14.12 -3.76
C CYS A 308 14.52 -15.17 -3.65
N SER A 309 15.73 -14.90 -4.14
CA SER A 309 16.90 -15.77 -3.95
C SER A 309 17.11 -16.14 -2.48
N SER A 310 17.43 -17.41 -2.25
CA SER A 310 17.90 -17.95 -0.95
C SER A 310 19.40 -17.70 -0.72
N GLY A 311 20.06 -16.99 -1.65
CA GLY A 311 21.46 -16.62 -1.56
C GLY A 311 21.79 -15.64 -0.45
N LYS A 312 23.09 -15.38 -0.33
CA LYS A 312 23.65 -14.39 0.59
C LYS A 312 23.78 -13.04 -0.10
N ARG A 313 23.76 -11.98 0.70
CA ARG A 313 24.20 -10.64 0.28
C ARG A 313 25.66 -10.71 -0.18
N LEU A 314 26.12 -9.63 -0.82
CA LEU A 314 27.53 -9.52 -1.22
C LEU A 314 28.51 -9.50 -0.03
N ASP A 315 28.03 -9.38 1.22
CA ASP A 315 28.82 -9.59 2.43
C ASP A 315 29.17 -11.06 2.74
N GLY A 316 28.54 -12.02 2.05
CA GLY A 316 28.75 -13.46 2.22
C GLY A 316 28.14 -14.06 3.51
N VAL A 317 27.48 -13.26 4.34
CA VAL A 317 27.01 -13.64 5.69
C VAL A 317 25.48 -13.57 5.77
N ASN A 318 24.90 -12.42 5.44
CA ASN A 318 23.49 -12.14 5.64
C ASN A 318 22.63 -12.63 4.47
N ALA A 319 21.37 -12.97 4.72
CA ALA A 319 20.44 -13.33 3.65
C ALA A 319 20.06 -12.11 2.80
N VAL A 320 19.85 -12.31 1.50
CA VAL A 320 19.32 -11.26 0.62
C VAL A 320 17.96 -10.79 1.14
N THR A 321 17.72 -9.48 1.17
CA THR A 321 16.40 -8.86 1.40
C THR A 321 16.03 -7.99 0.20
N LEU A 322 14.83 -7.40 0.18
CA LEU A 322 14.44 -6.46 -0.88
C LEU A 322 15.42 -5.28 -0.97
N THR A 323 15.80 -4.72 0.18
CA THR A 323 16.75 -3.61 0.26
C THR A 323 18.12 -4.03 -0.26
N SER A 324 18.72 -5.11 0.26
CA SER A 324 20.05 -5.51 -0.19
C SER A 324 20.04 -5.86 -1.67
N TYR A 325 18.97 -6.51 -2.15
CA TYR A 325 18.85 -6.88 -3.55
C TYR A 325 18.95 -5.68 -4.51
N ILE A 326 18.20 -4.61 -4.22
CA ILE A 326 18.17 -3.41 -5.05
C ILE A 326 19.50 -2.65 -4.96
N TRP A 327 20.03 -2.47 -3.74
CA TRP A 327 21.29 -1.77 -3.56
C TRP A 327 22.45 -2.52 -4.24
N GLU A 328 22.54 -3.84 -4.06
CA GLU A 328 23.68 -4.64 -4.51
C GLU A 328 23.64 -5.02 -5.99
N ILE A 329 22.59 -4.65 -6.74
CA ILE A 329 22.38 -5.12 -8.12
C ILE A 329 23.46 -4.67 -9.11
N LEU A 330 24.25 -3.64 -8.77
CA LEU A 330 25.40 -3.18 -9.54
C LEU A 330 26.73 -3.81 -9.09
N GLY A 331 26.70 -4.77 -8.16
CA GLY A 331 27.87 -5.54 -7.74
C GLY A 331 28.67 -4.95 -6.58
N ASN A 332 28.18 -3.88 -5.94
CA ASN A 332 28.80 -3.30 -4.75
C ASN A 332 28.05 -3.73 -3.49
N PRO A 333 28.73 -4.18 -2.41
CA PRO A 333 28.08 -4.42 -1.13
C PRO A 333 27.30 -3.20 -0.67
N ILE A 334 26.09 -3.42 -0.15
CA ILE A 334 25.27 -2.33 0.39
C ILE A 334 26.02 -1.63 1.53
N PRO A 335 25.99 -0.29 1.61
CA PRO A 335 26.65 0.43 2.69
C PRO A 335 26.07 0.03 4.06
N THR A 336 26.93 -0.13 5.08
CA THR A 336 26.50 -0.57 6.40
C THR A 336 25.53 0.42 7.04
N GLU A 337 25.65 1.71 6.75
CA GLU A 337 24.73 2.73 7.25
C GLU A 337 23.29 2.52 6.78
N ILE A 338 23.04 1.80 5.68
CA ILE A 338 21.66 1.56 5.24
C ILE A 338 20.90 0.63 6.20
N TYR A 339 21.59 -0.31 6.85
CA TYR A 339 21.01 -1.13 7.92
C TYR A 339 21.33 -0.61 9.32
N GLN A 340 22.42 0.14 9.50
CA GLN A 340 22.84 0.70 10.78
C GLN A 340 22.21 2.06 11.10
N ASN A 341 21.63 2.74 10.10
CA ASN A 341 20.68 3.83 10.34
C ASN A 341 19.35 3.32 10.92
N SER A 342 19.18 2.01 11.13
CA SER A 342 18.27 1.45 12.13
C SER A 342 18.76 1.67 13.58
N ASN A 343 19.42 2.80 13.84
CA ASN A 343 19.42 3.45 15.14
C ASN A 343 18.21 4.39 15.29
N THR A 344 17.19 4.23 14.44
CA THR A 344 15.83 4.38 14.93
C THR A 344 15.49 3.08 15.63
N SER A 345 15.57 3.09 16.96
CA SER A 345 14.68 2.21 17.70
C SER A 345 13.30 2.31 17.06
N THR A 346 12.73 1.19 16.64
CA THR A 346 11.35 1.15 16.19
C THR A 346 10.53 1.64 17.38
N THR A 347 10.09 2.89 17.35
CA THR A 347 9.27 3.41 18.45
C THR A 347 7.82 3.05 18.20
N CYS A 348 7.12 2.66 19.24
CA CYS A 348 5.67 2.57 19.22
C CYS A 348 5.12 3.61 20.18
N PHE A 349 4.41 4.59 19.65
CA PHE A 349 3.81 5.71 20.38
C PHE A 349 4.87 6.49 21.18
N GLY A 350 6.03 6.72 20.55
CA GLY A 350 7.17 7.42 21.16
C GLY A 350 7.98 6.60 22.17
N ILE A 351 7.72 5.30 22.32
CA ILE A 351 8.46 4.39 23.23
C ILE A 351 9.32 3.42 22.41
N ASP A 352 10.60 3.33 22.76
CA ASP A 352 11.62 2.45 22.17
C ASP A 352 11.18 0.98 22.13
N SER A 353 11.36 0.25 21.01
CA SER A 353 10.98 -1.17 20.88
C SER A 353 11.69 -2.10 21.86
N THR A 354 12.84 -1.70 22.39
CA THR A 354 13.58 -2.46 23.41
C THR A 354 13.11 -2.16 24.83
N SER A 355 12.30 -1.11 25.02
CA SER A 355 11.74 -0.77 26.32
C SER A 355 10.72 -1.81 26.76
N ALA A 356 10.83 -2.28 28.00
CA ALA A 356 9.81 -3.14 28.61
C ALA A 356 8.42 -2.46 28.71
N GLN A 357 8.33 -1.15 28.51
CA GLN A 357 7.08 -0.38 28.51
C GLN A 357 6.48 -0.20 27.11
N VAL A 358 7.17 -0.65 26.05
CA VAL A 358 6.65 -0.55 24.69
C VAL A 358 5.36 -1.35 24.56
N CYS A 359 4.40 -0.84 23.78
CA CYS A 359 3.09 -1.46 23.66
C CYS A 359 2.44 -1.70 25.04
N SER A 360 2.57 -0.71 25.93
CA SER A 360 2.07 -0.76 27.31
C SER A 360 2.60 -1.95 28.12
N GLY A 361 3.72 -2.56 27.72
CA GLY A 361 4.26 -3.78 28.32
C GLY A 361 3.47 -5.05 28.02
N HIS A 362 2.50 -5.00 27.10
CA HIS A 362 1.58 -6.09 26.77
C HIS A 362 1.60 -6.45 25.28
N GLY A 363 2.72 -6.20 24.62
CA GLY A 363 2.89 -6.51 23.22
C GLY A 363 4.33 -6.34 22.75
N VAL A 364 4.54 -6.61 21.46
CA VAL A 364 5.80 -6.39 20.76
C VAL A 364 5.61 -5.29 19.74
N CYS A 365 6.53 -4.32 19.70
CA CYS A 365 6.54 -3.29 18.67
C CYS A 365 7.04 -3.89 17.35
N VAL A 366 6.14 -4.08 16.38
CA VAL A 366 6.42 -4.78 15.12
C VAL A 366 6.77 -3.83 13.98
N SER A 367 6.35 -2.57 14.08
CA SER A 367 6.74 -1.45 13.22
C SER A 367 6.40 -0.12 13.90
N LEU A 368 6.75 1.01 13.29
CA LEU A 368 6.46 2.35 13.83
C LEU A 368 4.98 2.48 14.22
N ASP A 369 4.72 2.85 15.48
CA ASP A 369 3.37 3.00 16.06
C ASP A 369 2.45 1.77 15.90
N SER A 370 3.04 0.58 15.73
CA SER A 370 2.31 -0.67 15.50
C SER A 370 2.71 -1.74 16.50
N CYS A 371 1.75 -2.10 17.35
CA CYS A 371 1.92 -3.10 18.38
C CYS A 371 1.20 -4.41 18.06
N SER A 372 1.87 -5.53 18.31
CA SER A 372 1.28 -6.87 18.34
C SER A 372 1.04 -7.28 19.79
N CYS A 373 -0.23 -7.29 20.21
CA CYS A 373 -0.60 -7.51 21.60
C CYS A 373 -0.56 -9.00 22.00
N THR A 374 -0.13 -9.27 23.23
CA THR A 374 -0.07 -10.62 23.81
C THR A 374 -1.06 -10.74 24.97
N GLY A 375 -1.37 -11.97 25.41
CA GLY A 375 -2.19 -12.20 26.61
C GLY A 375 -3.64 -11.70 26.54
N GLY A 376 -4.22 -11.54 25.34
CA GLY A 376 -5.59 -11.07 25.14
C GLY A 376 -5.76 -9.55 25.28
N TYR A 377 -4.66 -8.80 25.41
CA TYR A 377 -4.69 -7.34 25.35
C TYR A 377 -5.05 -6.85 23.95
N THR A 378 -5.70 -5.70 23.87
CA THR A 378 -6.16 -5.08 22.63
C THR A 378 -5.90 -3.57 22.63
N GLY A 379 -6.26 -2.89 21.54
CA GLY A 379 -5.97 -1.46 21.33
C GLY A 379 -4.67 -1.23 20.57
N SER A 380 -4.50 -0.02 20.01
CA SER A 380 -3.38 0.31 19.12
C SER A 380 -2.01 0.19 19.80
N ASN A 381 -1.95 0.41 21.11
CA ASN A 381 -0.75 0.31 21.94
C ASN A 381 -0.84 -0.80 23.00
N CYS A 382 -1.75 -1.76 22.85
CA CYS A 382 -2.01 -2.85 23.80
C CYS A 382 -2.36 -2.42 25.23
N ALA A 383 -2.88 -1.21 25.42
CA ALA A 383 -3.30 -0.73 26.75
C ALA A 383 -4.64 -1.32 27.23
N THR A 384 -5.42 -1.98 26.36
CA THR A 384 -6.75 -2.49 26.74
C THR A 384 -6.62 -3.91 27.25
N ALA A 385 -6.80 -4.13 28.55
CA ALA A 385 -6.76 -5.45 29.16
C ALA A 385 -7.84 -6.40 28.60
N PRO A 386 -7.59 -7.73 28.59
CA PRO A 386 -8.62 -8.71 28.24
C PRO A 386 -9.85 -8.54 29.14
N ALA A 387 -11.04 -8.64 28.55
CA ALA A 387 -12.29 -8.54 29.29
C ALA A 387 -12.45 -9.73 30.24
N ILE A 388 -12.65 -9.45 31.53
CA ILE A 388 -13.03 -10.47 32.51
C ILE A 388 -14.50 -10.82 32.27
N THR A 389 -14.79 -12.11 32.13
CA THR A 389 -16.15 -12.62 31.94
C THR A 389 -16.47 -13.67 32.99
N CYS A 390 -17.68 -13.61 33.57
CA CYS A 390 -18.21 -14.65 34.43
C CYS A 390 -19.37 -15.33 33.74
N PHE A 391 -19.20 -16.63 33.45
CA PHE A 391 -20.21 -17.48 32.81
C PHE A 391 -20.72 -16.89 31.48
N GLY A 392 -19.80 -16.33 30.68
CA GLY A 392 -20.10 -15.71 29.38
C GLY A 392 -20.64 -14.28 29.44
N ILE A 393 -20.73 -13.67 30.63
CA ILE A 393 -21.22 -12.29 30.82
C ILE A 393 -20.06 -11.40 31.29
N ALA A 394 -19.86 -10.24 30.66
CA ALA A 394 -18.77 -9.31 30.99
C ALA A 394 -18.92 -8.69 32.40
N GLN A 395 -17.80 -8.46 33.10
CA GLN A 395 -17.74 -7.92 34.47
C GLN A 395 -18.53 -6.61 34.70
N GLY A 396 -18.69 -5.76 33.68
CA GLY A 396 -19.46 -4.51 33.77
C GLY A 396 -20.96 -4.63 33.44
N ASN A 397 -21.44 -5.82 33.07
CA ASN A 397 -22.84 -6.03 32.73
C ASN A 397 -23.68 -6.18 34.01
N ALA A 398 -24.82 -5.49 34.10
CA ALA A 398 -25.70 -5.55 35.27
C ALA A 398 -26.23 -6.96 35.61
N SER A 399 -26.27 -7.87 34.64
CA SER A 399 -26.68 -9.27 34.82
C SER A 399 -25.52 -10.21 35.17
N VAL A 400 -24.29 -9.72 35.26
CA VAL A 400 -23.13 -10.55 35.65
C VAL A 400 -23.38 -11.10 37.05
N CYS A 401 -22.98 -12.36 37.29
CA CYS A 401 -23.25 -13.03 38.56
C CYS A 401 -24.73 -12.97 38.95
N SER A 402 -25.62 -13.22 37.98
CA SER A 402 -27.08 -13.16 38.14
C SER A 402 -27.61 -11.81 38.64
N GLY A 403 -26.83 -10.73 38.53
CA GLY A 403 -27.16 -9.41 39.07
C GLY A 403 -27.05 -9.29 40.59
N HIS A 404 -26.48 -10.29 41.25
CA HIS A 404 -26.42 -10.39 42.72
C HIS A 404 -24.98 -10.57 43.24
N GLY A 405 -23.98 -10.22 42.44
CA GLY A 405 -22.58 -10.28 42.85
C GLY A 405 -21.64 -9.57 41.88
N ASN A 406 -20.39 -9.47 42.28
CA ASN A 406 -19.33 -8.91 41.44
C ASN A 406 -18.52 -10.02 40.78
N CYS A 407 -18.23 -9.90 39.49
CA CYS A 407 -17.28 -10.78 38.81
C CYS A 407 -15.86 -10.36 39.20
N VAL A 408 -15.15 -11.23 39.91
CA VAL A 408 -13.81 -10.93 40.47
C VAL A 408 -12.68 -11.57 39.68
N ALA A 409 -12.98 -12.62 38.90
CA ALA A 409 -12.07 -13.26 37.95
C ALA A 409 -12.91 -14.06 36.92
N ASN A 410 -12.27 -14.63 35.90
CA ASN A 410 -12.99 -15.42 34.90
C ASN A 410 -13.79 -16.56 35.56
N ASN A 411 -15.11 -16.57 35.35
CA ASN A 411 -16.06 -17.51 35.96
C ASN A 411 -16.10 -17.51 37.51
N GLN A 412 -15.67 -16.44 38.16
CA GLN A 412 -15.66 -16.33 39.62
C GLN A 412 -16.47 -15.13 40.10
N CYS A 413 -17.58 -15.42 40.80
CA CYS A 413 -18.50 -14.43 41.34
C CYS A 413 -18.36 -14.28 42.86
N SER A 414 -18.41 -13.05 43.34
CA SER A 414 -18.52 -12.69 44.75
C SER A 414 -19.93 -12.20 45.04
N CYS A 415 -20.75 -13.04 45.69
CA CYS A 415 -22.17 -12.77 45.90
C CYS A 415 -22.42 -11.76 47.02
N THR A 416 -23.48 -10.96 46.85
CA THR A 416 -23.89 -9.88 47.76
C THR A 416 -25.35 -10.06 48.16
N GLY A 417 -25.79 -9.41 49.25
CA GLY A 417 -27.20 -9.42 49.64
C GLY A 417 -27.75 -10.77 50.10
N GLY A 418 -26.89 -11.68 50.60
CA GLY A 418 -27.31 -13.01 51.07
C GLY A 418 -27.57 -14.03 49.95
N TYR A 419 -27.27 -13.67 48.70
CA TYR A 419 -27.33 -14.60 47.57
C TYR A 419 -26.15 -15.59 47.62
N THR A 420 -26.40 -16.82 47.16
CA THR A 420 -25.41 -17.91 47.15
C THR A 420 -25.36 -18.64 45.80
N GLY A 421 -24.43 -19.58 45.64
CA GLY A 421 -24.21 -20.32 44.39
C GLY A 421 -23.06 -19.77 43.53
N SER A 422 -22.55 -20.56 42.59
CA SER A 422 -21.36 -20.23 41.77
C SER A 422 -21.53 -18.97 40.91
N ASN A 423 -22.76 -18.63 40.54
CA ASN A 423 -23.15 -17.44 39.80
C ASN A 423 -24.12 -16.53 40.59
N CYS A 424 -24.23 -16.70 41.91
CA CYS A 424 -25.12 -15.92 42.78
C CYS A 424 -26.62 -15.97 42.45
N ALA A 425 -27.09 -17.06 41.84
CA ALA A 425 -28.50 -17.21 41.48
C ALA A 425 -29.43 -17.59 42.64
N THR A 426 -28.91 -18.03 43.79
CA THR A 426 -29.73 -18.56 44.89
C THR A 426 -30.10 -17.46 45.89
N PRO A 427 -31.39 -17.10 46.07
CA PRO A 427 -31.84 -16.00 46.93
C PRO A 427 -31.87 -16.34 48.45
N PRO A 428 -31.85 -15.35 49.35
CA PRO A 428 -32.01 -15.54 50.79
C PRO A 428 -33.45 -15.93 51.18
N SER A 429 -33.61 -16.71 52.26
CA SER A 429 -34.83 -17.46 52.62
C SER A 429 -36.08 -16.66 53.03
N ASN A 430 -36.07 -15.32 52.95
CA ASN A 430 -37.15 -14.43 53.41
C ASN A 430 -37.72 -13.53 52.29
N ALA A 431 -37.60 -13.91 51.01
CA ALA A 431 -37.97 -13.06 49.88
C ALA A 431 -39.48 -13.10 49.55
N ILE A 432 -40.14 -11.95 49.50
CA ILE A 432 -41.54 -11.76 49.02
C ILE A 432 -41.59 -12.05 47.51
N SER A 433 -42.66 -12.68 47.02
CA SER A 433 -42.84 -12.99 45.58
C SER A 433 -44.23 -12.62 45.07
N CYS A 434 -44.34 -12.20 43.80
CA CYS A 434 -45.61 -12.02 43.10
C CYS A 434 -45.71 -12.99 41.94
N TYR A 435 -46.70 -13.86 41.98
CA TYR A 435 -47.00 -14.91 41.00
C TYR A 435 -45.80 -15.79 40.69
N GLY A 436 -45.07 -16.19 41.74
CA GLY A 436 -43.86 -17.03 41.63
C GLY A 436 -42.59 -16.28 41.22
N ILE A 437 -42.63 -14.95 41.08
CA ILE A 437 -41.49 -14.11 40.72
C ILE A 437 -41.10 -13.24 41.92
N ALA A 438 -39.85 -13.33 42.37
CA ALA A 438 -39.37 -12.58 43.54
C ALA A 438 -39.52 -11.06 43.36
N GLN A 439 -39.82 -10.34 44.45
CA GLN A 439 -40.11 -8.89 44.48
C GLN A 439 -39.02 -8.03 43.80
N GLY A 440 -37.76 -8.44 43.85
CA GLY A 440 -36.64 -7.73 43.22
C GLY A 440 -36.36 -8.10 41.76
N ASN A 441 -37.08 -9.06 41.17
CA ASN A 441 -36.87 -9.48 39.79
C ASN A 441 -37.51 -8.46 38.84
N SER A 442 -36.75 -8.00 37.83
CA SER A 442 -37.22 -7.00 36.86
C SER A 442 -38.40 -7.45 35.99
N SER A 443 -38.74 -8.75 35.99
CA SER A 443 -39.91 -9.31 35.31
C SER A 443 -41.11 -9.46 36.24
N VAL A 444 -40.98 -9.15 37.53
CA VAL A 444 -42.10 -9.15 38.47
C VAL A 444 -43.15 -8.17 37.97
N CYS A 445 -44.43 -8.53 38.05
CA CYS A 445 -45.50 -7.72 37.50
C CYS A 445 -45.26 -7.37 36.01
N SER A 446 -44.85 -8.38 35.22
CA SER A 446 -44.47 -8.29 33.80
C SER A 446 -43.44 -7.21 33.48
N GLY A 447 -42.66 -6.78 34.48
CA GLY A 447 -41.68 -5.69 34.37
C GLY A 447 -42.29 -4.30 34.24
N HIS A 448 -43.58 -4.18 34.52
CA HIS A 448 -44.34 -2.95 34.34
C HIS A 448 -45.12 -2.57 35.60
N GLY A 449 -44.67 -3.05 36.76
CA GLY A 449 -45.22 -2.68 38.05
C GLY A 449 -44.32 -3.14 39.20
N THR A 450 -44.68 -2.74 40.42
CA THR A 450 -43.97 -3.14 41.64
C THR A 450 -44.77 -4.20 42.40
N CYS A 451 -44.09 -5.25 42.86
CA CYS A 451 -44.67 -6.25 43.76
C CYS A 451 -44.71 -5.70 45.18
N THR A 452 -45.91 -5.50 45.73
CA THR A 452 -46.12 -4.82 47.02
C THR A 452 -46.42 -5.79 48.16
N ALA A 453 -46.92 -6.98 47.85
CA ALA A 453 -47.19 -8.09 48.77
C ALA A 453 -47.25 -9.41 47.99
N GLN A 454 -47.40 -10.54 48.67
CA GLN A 454 -47.51 -11.85 47.99
C GLN A 454 -48.62 -11.80 46.93
N ASP A 455 -48.23 -12.04 45.68
CA ASP A 455 -49.12 -12.04 44.50
C ASP A 455 -49.90 -10.74 44.25
N GLN A 456 -49.36 -9.57 44.64
CA GLN A 456 -49.97 -8.26 44.41
C GLN A 456 -49.06 -7.28 43.64
N CYS A 457 -49.53 -6.86 42.46
CA CYS A 457 -48.82 -5.97 41.53
C CYS A 457 -49.46 -4.59 41.42
N ASN A 458 -48.64 -3.54 41.54
CA ASN A 458 -49.03 -2.16 41.28
C ASN A 458 -48.42 -1.66 39.96
N CYS A 459 -49.25 -1.43 38.93
CA CYS A 459 -48.79 -1.17 37.57
C CYS A 459 -48.37 0.29 37.32
N ASN A 460 -47.28 0.44 36.57
CA ASN A 460 -46.73 1.72 36.15
C ASN A 460 -47.64 2.38 35.10
N SER A 461 -47.65 3.72 35.07
CA SER A 461 -48.44 4.50 34.11
C SER A 461 -48.16 4.08 32.66
N GLY A 462 -49.22 3.81 31.89
CA GLY A 462 -49.13 3.29 30.53
C GLY A 462 -49.28 1.77 30.42
N TYR A 463 -49.36 1.06 31.56
CA TYR A 463 -49.53 -0.38 31.63
C TYR A 463 -50.73 -0.79 32.50
N SER A 464 -51.37 -1.91 32.17
CA SER A 464 -52.53 -2.44 32.91
C SER A 464 -52.58 -3.97 32.90
N GLY A 465 -53.45 -4.57 33.72
CA GLY A 465 -53.55 -6.04 33.92
C GLY A 465 -53.14 -6.47 35.32
N THR A 466 -53.50 -7.69 35.74
CA THR A 466 -53.18 -8.21 37.10
C THR A 466 -51.70 -8.48 37.29
N LYS A 467 -50.96 -8.59 36.18
CA LYS A 467 -49.50 -8.65 36.14
C LYS A 467 -48.94 -7.49 35.32
N CYS A 468 -49.66 -6.41 35.08
CA CYS A 468 -49.20 -5.24 34.30
C CYS A 468 -48.73 -5.56 32.85
N GLU A 469 -49.30 -6.60 32.26
CA GLU A 469 -48.87 -7.17 30.97
C GLU A 469 -49.32 -6.38 29.72
N ASN A 470 -50.27 -5.46 29.86
CA ASN A 470 -50.85 -4.74 28.73
C ASN A 470 -50.19 -3.38 28.54
N VAL A 471 -49.69 -3.08 27.33
CA VAL A 471 -48.98 -1.82 27.01
C VAL A 471 -49.83 -0.90 26.15
N ASN A 472 -49.93 0.38 26.53
CA ASN A 472 -50.47 1.44 25.68
C ASN A 472 -49.32 2.05 24.83
N GLN A 473 -49.23 1.71 23.54
CA GLN A 473 -48.02 1.89 22.68
C GLN A 473 -47.93 3.24 21.91
N PRO A 474 -46.70 3.74 21.63
CA PRO A 474 -46.12 3.68 20.25
C PRO A 474 -44.60 3.33 20.16
N LYS A 475 -44.09 3.06 18.93
CA LYS A 475 -42.83 2.34 18.58
C LYS A 475 -41.66 3.24 18.04
N PRO A 476 -40.36 2.89 18.22
CA PRO A 476 -39.18 3.64 17.71
C PRO A 476 -38.26 2.90 16.68
N SER A 477 -37.21 3.62 16.21
CA SER A 477 -36.21 3.33 15.12
C SER A 477 -34.80 2.85 15.59
N PRO A 478 -33.85 2.41 14.69
CA PRO A 478 -32.65 1.60 15.01
C PRO A 478 -31.22 2.23 14.83
N ILE A 479 -30.14 1.45 15.12
CA ILE A 479 -28.69 1.78 15.34
C ILE A 479 -27.71 1.31 14.21
N VAL A 480 -26.48 1.89 14.16
CA VAL A 480 -25.33 1.83 13.18
C VAL A 480 -24.11 0.95 13.64
N SER A 481 -23.19 0.47 12.75
CA SER A 481 -21.82 -0.03 13.13
C SER A 481 -20.68 -0.01 12.03
N LYS A 482 -19.39 -0.16 12.46
CA LYS A 482 -18.01 0.18 11.90
C LYS A 482 -17.08 -0.95 11.31
N SER A 483 -16.19 -0.60 10.33
CA SER A 483 -14.79 -1.04 9.91
C SER A 483 -14.29 -2.50 9.62
N ILE A 484 -13.57 -2.79 8.48
CA ILE A 484 -12.62 -3.97 8.22
C ILE A 484 -11.44 -3.69 7.19
N ARG A 485 -10.26 -4.41 7.28
CA ARG A 485 -8.99 -4.36 6.45
C ARG A 485 -8.50 -5.73 5.81
N ASN A 486 -7.88 -5.67 4.59
CA ASN A 486 -6.93 -6.54 3.80
C ASN A 486 -7.25 -8.00 3.32
N PHE A 487 -6.76 -8.38 2.10
CA PHE A 487 -7.03 -9.65 1.34
C PHE A 487 -5.79 -10.31 0.67
N ASN A 488 -5.83 -11.64 0.48
CA ASN A 488 -4.92 -12.51 -0.31
C ASN A 488 -5.78 -13.48 -1.16
N SER A 489 -5.47 -13.73 -2.45
CA SER A 489 -6.19 -14.76 -3.25
C SER A 489 -5.22 -15.86 -3.75
N THR A 490 -5.10 -16.94 -2.98
CA THR A 490 -4.39 -18.17 -3.37
C THR A 490 -5.32 -19.31 -3.81
N THR A 491 -6.62 -19.05 -3.99
CA THR A 491 -7.63 -20.05 -4.36
C THR A 491 -8.45 -19.58 -5.58
N ARG A 492 -8.71 -20.51 -6.50
CA ARG A 492 -9.74 -20.34 -7.56
C ARG A 492 -11.05 -19.97 -6.85
N ASN A 493 -11.50 -18.73 -7.06
CA ASN A 493 -12.83 -18.14 -6.80
C ASN A 493 -12.90 -16.91 -5.88
N ASP A 494 -11.81 -16.38 -5.32
CA ASP A 494 -11.91 -15.12 -4.55
C ASP A 494 -11.54 -13.91 -5.41
N SER A 495 -12.59 -13.25 -5.88
CA SER A 495 -12.57 -12.03 -6.71
C SER A 495 -12.96 -10.83 -5.84
N SER A 496 -12.17 -9.76 -5.91
CA SER A 496 -12.39 -8.40 -5.36
C SER A 496 -12.17 -8.19 -3.85
N ALA A 497 -11.40 -7.14 -3.54
CA ALA A 497 -11.39 -6.43 -2.27
C ALA A 497 -11.76 -4.99 -2.58
N LEU A 498 -12.85 -4.50 -1.99
CA LEU A 498 -13.29 -3.12 -2.16
C LEU A 498 -13.43 -2.46 -0.80
N PHE A 499 -12.89 -1.25 -0.68
CA PHE A 499 -12.92 -0.45 0.53
C PHE A 499 -14.11 0.50 0.48
N GLU A 500 -15.28 0.03 0.92
CA GLU A 500 -16.33 0.90 1.48
C GLU A 500 -16.84 0.27 2.77
N GLY A 501 -17.26 1.11 3.71
CA GLY A 501 -17.66 0.68 5.05
C GLY A 501 -18.50 -0.60 5.09
N ASN A 502 -17.98 -1.60 5.80
CA ASN A 502 -18.75 -2.62 6.51
C ASN A 502 -19.66 -3.61 5.79
N LYS A 503 -19.56 -3.86 4.47
CA LYS A 503 -20.11 -5.08 3.84
C LYS A 503 -19.31 -5.55 2.62
N VAL A 504 -19.05 -6.86 2.55
CA VAL A 504 -18.53 -7.56 1.36
C VAL A 504 -19.71 -8.23 0.66
N VAL A 505 -19.97 -7.90 -0.60
CA VAL A 505 -20.94 -8.59 -1.46
C VAL A 505 -20.20 -9.05 -2.72
N THR A 506 -20.22 -10.35 -3.01
CA THR A 506 -19.52 -10.98 -4.14
C THR A 506 -20.49 -11.20 -5.32
N TRP A 507 -20.07 -10.80 -6.53
CA TRP A 507 -20.63 -11.27 -7.81
C TRP A 507 -19.50 -11.39 -8.85
N GLY A 508 -19.57 -12.42 -9.69
CA GLY A 508 -18.46 -12.90 -10.50
C GLY A 508 -18.11 -12.11 -11.77
N TRP A 509 -16.94 -12.49 -12.30
CA TRP A 509 -16.31 -12.15 -13.58
C TRP A 509 -15.82 -10.70 -13.76
N MET A 510 -14.49 -10.58 -13.98
CA MET A 510 -13.64 -9.38 -14.15
C MET A 510 -12.92 -8.90 -12.89
N ILE A 511 -11.58 -8.93 -12.92
CA ILE A 511 -10.72 -8.19 -11.99
C ILE A 511 -10.35 -6.89 -12.68
N LEU A 512 -11.22 -5.90 -12.47
CA LEU A 512 -10.99 -4.47 -12.60
C LEU A 512 -11.12 -3.92 -11.17
N VAL A 513 -10.29 -2.98 -10.72
CA VAL A 513 -10.64 -2.19 -9.53
C VAL A 513 -11.72 -1.17 -9.94
N VAL A 514 -12.93 -1.66 -10.26
CA VAL A 514 -14.16 -0.89 -10.46
C VAL A 514 -15.35 -1.79 -10.08
N PHE A 515 -16.18 -1.33 -9.15
CA PHE A 515 -17.51 -1.90 -8.91
C PHE A 515 -18.38 -1.76 -10.17
N MET A 516 -18.95 -2.89 -10.63
CA MET A 516 -19.80 -3.07 -11.82
C MET A 516 -20.83 -1.95 -12.10
N PHE A 517 -21.04 -1.65 -13.40
CA PHE A 517 -22.21 -2.09 -14.16
C PHE A 517 -21.82 -2.24 -15.64
N VAL A 518 -21.92 -3.47 -16.16
CA VAL A 518 -21.90 -3.77 -17.60
C VAL A 518 -23.36 -3.83 -18.06
N GLU A 519 -23.74 -2.97 -18.99
CA GLU A 519 -24.79 -3.29 -19.96
C GLU A 519 -24.27 -2.98 -21.36
N TRP A 520 -24.14 -4.07 -22.14
CA TRP A 520 -24.29 -4.19 -23.60
C TRP A 520 -23.54 -3.23 -24.55
N TRP A 521 -22.61 -3.77 -25.34
CA TRP A 521 -22.79 -4.18 -26.76
C TRP A 521 -21.42 -4.44 -27.43
N MET A 522 -21.41 -5.50 -28.26
CA MET A 522 -20.54 -5.86 -29.41
C MET A 522 -19.07 -5.44 -29.45
#